data_AF-C7PZ94-F1
#
_entry.id   AF-C7PZ94-F1
#
_cell.length_a   1.000
_cell.length_b   1.000
_cell.length_c   1.000
_cell.angle_alpha   90.00
_cell.angle_beta   90.00
_cell.angle_gamma   90.00
#
_symmetry.space_group_name_H-M   'P 1'
#
loop_
_entity.id
_entity.type
_entity.pdbx_description
1 polymer ?
#
loop_
_entity_poly.entity_id
_entity_poly.type
_entity_poly.pdbx_seq_one_letter_code
_entity_poly.pdbx_strand_id
1 'polypeptide(L)'
;MSSPRGQRSPEPTAAPGDAVQMAEQLVAGAWMAELYAAVHDAEAALRAALHLRATARAKVRAAQRAGDPERIVEAQRELELTEHDLAEADATFSGVSELLARELNDQPSATRVRILPNLPATAA
;
A
#
# COMPACT_ATOMS: atom_id res chain seq x y z
N MET A 1 42.46 -48.62 22.80
CA MET A 1 41.15 -47.94 22.80
C MET A 1 41.41 -46.50 22.37
N SER A 2 41.18 -46.17 21.10
CA SER A 2 41.45 -44.84 20.54
C SER A 2 40.13 -44.25 20.05
N SER A 3 39.62 -43.23 20.74
CA SER A 3 38.45 -42.47 20.31
C SER A 3 38.81 -41.60 19.10
N PRO A 4 38.04 -41.60 18.00
CA PRO A 4 38.21 -40.60 16.96
C PRO A 4 37.60 -39.28 17.43
N ARG A 5 38.42 -38.23 17.31
CA ARG A 5 38.08 -36.82 17.51
C ARG A 5 36.80 -36.46 16.75
N GLY A 6 35.92 -35.73 17.43
CA GLY A 6 34.74 -35.11 16.84
C GLY A 6 35.10 -34.33 15.58
N GLN A 7 34.51 -34.74 14.47
CA GLN A 7 34.45 -33.94 13.26
C GLN A 7 33.50 -32.78 13.56
N ARG A 8 34.04 -31.57 13.76
CA ARG A 8 33.22 -30.36 13.62
C ARG A 8 32.88 -30.25 12.14
N SER A 9 31.60 -30.32 11.82
CA SER A 9 31.09 -29.94 10.51
C SER A 9 31.63 -28.55 10.15
N PRO A 10 32.01 -28.30 8.89
CA PRO A 10 32.40 -26.96 8.47
C PRO A 10 31.18 -26.04 8.65
N GLU A 11 31.36 -25.03 9.49
CA GLU A 11 30.42 -23.93 9.60
C GLU A 11 30.37 -23.26 8.22
N PRO A 12 29.18 -23.10 7.59
CA PRO A 12 29.09 -22.41 6.32
C PRO A 12 29.39 -20.93 6.57
N THR A 13 30.67 -20.54 6.45
CA THR A 13 31.07 -19.14 6.35
C THR A 13 30.59 -18.64 4.99
N ALA A 14 29.35 -18.16 4.94
CA ALA A 14 28.87 -17.33 3.85
C ALA A 14 29.89 -16.21 3.64
N ALA A 15 30.32 -15.99 2.40
CA ALA A 15 31.28 -14.93 2.12
C ALA A 15 30.63 -13.59 2.53
N PRO A 16 31.38 -12.60 3.04
CA PRO A 16 30.82 -11.30 3.42
C PRO A 16 29.98 -10.64 2.32
N GLY A 17 30.30 -10.90 1.04
CA GLY A 17 29.51 -10.45 -0.11
C GLY A 17 28.11 -11.08 -0.20
N ASP A 18 27.95 -12.34 0.21
CA ASP A 18 26.66 -13.03 0.21
C ASP A 18 25.75 -12.44 1.29
N ALA A 19 26.31 -12.11 2.47
CA ALA A 19 25.55 -11.52 3.57
C ALA A 19 25.06 -10.10 3.23
N VAL A 20 25.89 -9.28 2.59
CA VAL A 20 25.50 -7.93 2.13
C VAL A 20 24.41 -8.03 1.07
N GLN A 21 24.58 -8.92 0.08
CA GLN A 21 23.57 -9.12 -0.97
C GLN A 21 22.24 -9.62 -0.39
N MET A 22 22.26 -10.52 0.59
CA MET A 22 21.05 -10.96 1.29
C MET A 22 20.37 -9.82 2.05
N ALA A 23 21.15 -8.96 2.73
CA ALA A 23 20.61 -7.79 3.42
C ALA A 23 19.96 -6.80 2.45
N GLU A 24 20.59 -6.52 1.32
CA GLU A 24 20.02 -5.66 0.25
C GLU A 24 18.70 -6.23 -0.29
N GLN A 25 18.66 -7.55 -0.53
CA GLN A 25 17.44 -8.22 -0.98
C GLN A 25 16.31 -8.16 0.06
N LEU A 26 16.63 -8.31 1.35
CA LEU A 26 15.65 -8.20 2.43
C LEU A 26 15.10 -6.77 2.55
N VAL A 27 15.96 -5.76 2.48
CA VAL A 27 15.54 -4.36 2.52
C VAL A 27 14.66 -4.01 1.31
N ALA A 28 15.06 -4.43 0.11
CA ALA A 28 14.25 -4.23 -1.09
C ALA A 28 12.89 -4.93 -1.02
N GLY A 29 12.85 -6.16 -0.49
CA GLY A 29 11.61 -6.91 -0.28
C GLY A 29 10.68 -6.24 0.74
N ALA A 30 11.23 -5.78 1.86
CA ALA A 30 10.48 -5.05 2.89
C ALA A 30 9.92 -3.73 2.34
N TRP A 31 10.72 -2.97 1.61
CA TRP A 31 10.29 -1.72 0.95
C TRP A 31 9.12 -1.96 -0.01
N MET A 32 9.20 -2.99 -0.85
CA MET A 32 8.09 -3.35 -1.75
C MET A 32 6.82 -3.74 -1.00
N ALA A 33 6.95 -4.50 0.09
CA ALA A 33 5.80 -4.89 0.90
C ALA A 33 5.10 -3.67 1.53
N GLU A 34 5.87 -2.71 2.05
CA GLU A 34 5.34 -1.44 2.57
C GLU A 34 4.65 -0.62 1.48
N LEU A 35 5.21 -0.55 0.27
CA LEU A 35 4.56 0.12 -0.85
C LEU A 35 3.24 -0.53 -1.24
N TYR A 36 3.18 -1.86 -1.32
CA TYR A 36 1.93 -2.57 -1.58
C TYR A 36 0.88 -2.31 -0.50
N ALA A 37 1.28 -2.32 0.78
CA ALA A 37 0.39 -1.99 1.89
C ALA A 37 -0.13 -0.55 1.77
N ALA A 38 0.75 0.40 1.49
CA ALA A 38 0.38 1.81 1.30
C ALA A 38 -0.60 2.02 0.13
N VAL A 39 -0.42 1.32 -1.00
CA VAL A 39 -1.39 1.37 -2.11
C VAL A 39 -2.75 0.83 -1.67
N HIS A 40 -2.78 -0.29 -0.97
CA HIS A 40 -4.04 -0.88 -0.49
C HIS A 40 -4.77 0.02 0.50
N ASP A 41 -4.04 0.63 1.43
CA ASP A 41 -4.60 1.56 2.42
C ASP A 41 -5.11 2.84 1.74
N ALA A 42 -4.36 3.38 0.78
CA ALA A 42 -4.80 4.53 -0.01
C ALA A 42 -6.05 4.22 -0.85
N GLU A 43 -6.15 3.02 -1.43
CA GLU A 43 -7.35 2.57 -2.15
C GLU A 43 -8.56 2.45 -1.20
N ALA A 44 -8.35 1.94 0.01
CA ALA A 44 -9.40 1.87 1.03
C ALA A 44 -9.88 3.27 1.44
N ALA A 45 -8.96 4.22 1.65
CA ALA A 45 -9.28 5.61 1.94
C ALA A 45 -10.06 6.27 0.80
N LEU A 46 -9.65 6.07 -0.46
CA LEU A 46 -10.35 6.59 -1.64
C LEU A 46 -11.78 6.04 -1.74
N ARG A 47 -11.97 4.74 -1.51
CA ARG A 47 -13.31 4.12 -1.47
C ARG A 47 -14.18 4.71 -0.36
N ALA A 48 -13.62 4.94 0.82
CA ALA A 48 -14.34 5.57 1.93
C ALA A 48 -14.75 7.01 1.58
N ALA A 49 -13.85 7.82 1.01
CA ALA A 49 -14.13 9.18 0.58
C ALA A 49 -15.23 9.24 -0.49
N LEU A 50 -15.24 8.31 -1.45
CA LEU A 50 -16.31 8.18 -2.44
C LEU A 50 -17.68 7.90 -1.80
N HIS A 51 -17.71 7.02 -0.79
CA HIS A 51 -18.94 6.71 -0.05
C HIS A 51 -19.45 7.92 0.75
N LEU A 52 -18.54 8.64 1.41
CA LEU A 52 -18.87 9.88 2.11
C LEU A 52 -19.41 10.93 1.13
N ARG A 53 -18.80 11.09 -0.06
CA ARG A 53 -19.29 12.03 -1.08
C ARG A 53 -20.71 11.69 -1.51
N ALA A 54 -21.00 10.41 -1.73
CA ALA A 54 -22.35 9.96 -2.08
C ALA A 54 -23.37 10.30 -0.98
N THR A 55 -22.96 10.13 0.28
CA THR A 55 -23.77 10.42 1.47
C THR A 55 -24.01 11.92 1.63
N ALA A 56 -22.97 12.76 1.53
CA ALA A 56 -23.09 14.21 1.59
C ALA A 56 -23.99 14.76 0.47
N ARG A 57 -23.87 14.24 -0.77
CA ARG A 57 -24.78 14.58 -1.87
C ARG A 57 -26.22 14.19 -1.58
N ALA A 58 -26.45 13.07 -0.90
CA ALA A 58 -27.79 12.67 -0.48
C ALA A 58 -28.37 13.61 0.58
N LYS A 59 -27.54 14.07 1.53
CA LYS A 59 -27.92 15.07 2.54
C LYS A 59 -28.33 16.41 1.90
N VAL A 60 -27.54 16.91 0.94
CA VAL A 60 -27.89 18.15 0.19
C VAL A 60 -29.26 18.00 -0.47
N ARG A 61 -29.51 16.89 -1.18
CA ARG A 61 -30.83 16.63 -1.80
C ARG A 61 -31.95 16.54 -0.78
N ALA A 62 -31.70 15.94 0.39
CA ALA A 62 -32.68 15.85 1.46
C ALA A 62 -33.01 17.23 2.06
N ALA A 63 -32.00 18.06 2.32
CA ALA A 63 -32.18 19.42 2.81
C ALA A 63 -32.93 20.30 1.81
N GLN A 64 -32.59 20.20 0.52
CA GLN A 64 -33.30 20.89 -0.56
C GLN A 64 -34.78 20.52 -0.62
N ARG A 65 -35.12 19.23 -0.46
CA ARG A 65 -36.52 18.77 -0.41
C ARG A 65 -37.27 19.23 0.84
N ALA A 66 -36.58 19.38 1.96
CA ALA A 66 -37.16 19.90 3.20
C ALA A 66 -37.39 21.42 3.15
N GLY A 67 -36.72 22.14 2.23
CA GLY A 67 -36.87 23.58 2.07
C GLY A 67 -36.30 24.41 3.22
N ASP A 68 -35.38 23.83 4.00
CA ASP A 68 -34.73 24.46 5.15
C ASP A 68 -33.38 25.08 4.72
N PRO A 69 -33.27 26.42 4.63
CA PRO A 69 -32.05 27.07 4.15
C PRO A 69 -30.82 26.79 5.00
N GLU A 70 -30.95 26.69 6.33
CA GLU A 70 -29.82 26.45 7.22
C GLU A 70 -29.25 25.05 6.99
N ARG A 71 -30.13 24.05 6.87
CA ARG A 71 -29.72 22.67 6.55
C ARG A 71 -29.12 22.54 5.16
N ILE A 72 -29.58 23.34 4.20
CA ILE A 72 -28.99 23.33 2.85
C ILE A 72 -27.55 23.83 2.91
N VAL A 73 -27.29 24.94 3.60
CA VAL A 73 -25.94 25.51 3.75
C VAL A 73 -25.03 24.53 4.50
N GLU A 74 -25.50 23.95 5.60
CA GLU A 74 -24.73 22.96 6.36
C GLU A 74 -24.37 21.73 5.50
N ALA A 75 -25.35 21.16 4.79
CA ALA A 75 -25.12 20.01 3.93
C ALA A 75 -24.19 20.32 2.73
N GLN A 76 -24.25 21.55 2.20
CA GLN A 76 -23.34 22.01 1.15
C GLN A 76 -21.91 22.12 1.67
N ARG A 77 -21.72 22.69 2.86
CA ARG A 77 -20.41 22.76 3.51
C ARG A 77 -19.83 21.36 3.79
N GLU A 78 -20.65 20.43 4.25
CA GLU A 78 -20.22 19.03 4.44
C GLU A 78 -19.79 18.38 3.11
N LEU A 79 -20.52 18.66 2.02
CA LEU A 79 -20.16 18.18 0.68
C LEU A 79 -18.82 18.77 0.21
N GLU A 80 -18.59 20.07 0.39
CA GLU A 80 -17.33 20.73 0.02
C GLU A 80 -16.13 20.13 0.75
N LEU A 81 -16.25 19.91 2.07
CA LEU A 81 -15.21 19.23 2.86
C LEU A 81 -14.95 17.83 2.34
N THR A 82 -16.00 17.07 2.06
CA THR A 82 -15.86 15.71 1.54
C THR A 82 -15.24 15.66 0.13
N GLU A 83 -15.50 16.67 -0.70
CA GLU A 83 -14.89 16.80 -2.02
C GLU A 83 -13.39 17.15 -1.92
N HIS A 84 -13.01 17.95 -0.94
CA HIS A 84 -11.60 18.18 -0.60
C HIS A 84 -10.91 16.88 -0.15
N ASP A 85 -11.50 16.16 0.82
CA ASP A 85 -10.95 14.90 1.34
C ASP A 85 -10.82 13.84 0.24
N LEU A 86 -11.78 13.81 -0.71
CA LEU A 86 -11.70 12.93 -1.87
C LEU A 86 -10.52 13.29 -2.78
N ALA A 87 -10.27 14.57 -3.02
CA ALA A 87 -9.13 15.00 -3.84
C ALA A 87 -7.79 14.63 -3.18
N GLU A 88 -7.69 14.75 -1.85
CA GLU A 88 -6.50 14.34 -1.10
C GLU A 88 -6.29 12.82 -1.14
N ALA A 89 -7.36 12.03 -0.97
CA ALA A 89 -7.30 10.58 -1.08
C ALA A 89 -6.90 10.12 -2.49
N ASP A 90 -7.44 10.77 -3.53
CA ASP A 90 -7.11 10.48 -4.94
C ASP A 90 -5.65 10.82 -5.27
N ALA A 91 -5.18 11.99 -4.82
CA ALA A 91 -3.78 12.40 -4.97
C ALA A 91 -2.83 11.43 -4.25
N THR A 92 -3.19 11.02 -3.03
CA THR A 92 -2.41 10.05 -2.26
C THR A 92 -2.34 8.70 -2.98
N PHE A 93 -3.48 8.15 -3.38
CA PHE A 93 -3.56 6.89 -4.12
C PHE A 93 -2.76 6.92 -5.42
N SER A 94 -2.88 7.99 -6.19
CA SER A 94 -2.13 8.19 -7.43
C SER A 94 -0.62 8.24 -7.15
N GLY A 95 -0.19 9.03 -6.15
CA GLY A 95 1.22 9.18 -5.80
C GLY A 95 1.87 7.87 -5.35
N VAL A 96 1.21 7.09 -4.49
CA VAL A 96 1.76 5.80 -4.03
C VAL A 96 1.74 4.74 -5.14
N SER A 97 0.74 4.77 -6.02
CA SER A 97 0.66 3.85 -7.17
C SER A 97 1.76 4.14 -8.19
N GLU A 98 2.04 5.41 -8.47
CA GLU A 98 3.14 5.82 -9.35
C GLU A 98 4.51 5.43 -8.77
N LEU A 99 4.69 5.60 -7.45
CA LEU A 99 5.92 5.18 -6.78
C LEU A 99 6.10 3.66 -6.88
N LEU A 100 5.07 2.87 -6.58
CA LEU A 100 5.11 1.42 -6.75
C LEU A 100 5.43 1.02 -8.19
N ALA A 101 4.81 1.66 -9.18
CA ALA A 101 5.06 1.37 -10.59
C ALA A 101 6.52 1.67 -10.98
N ARG A 102 7.10 2.77 -10.47
CA ARG A 102 8.50 3.13 -10.67
C ARG A 102 9.43 2.10 -10.05
N GLU A 103 9.21 1.73 -8.79
CA GLU A 103 10.04 0.75 -8.08
C GLU A 103 9.98 -0.64 -8.75
N LEU A 104 8.81 -1.05 -9.23
CA LEU A 104 8.67 -2.28 -10.02
C LEU A 104 9.43 -2.22 -11.35
N ASN A 105 9.62 -1.05 -11.93
CA ASN A 105 10.35 -0.84 -13.19
C ASN A 105 11.87 -0.76 -12.97
N ASP A 106 12.30 -0.17 -11.86
CA ASP A 106 13.71 0.09 -11.56
C ASP A 106 14.41 -1.13 -10.92
N GLN A 107 13.67 -2.13 -10.45
CA GLN A 107 14.27 -3.35 -9.92
C GLN A 107 14.89 -4.23 -11.01
N PRO A 108 16.16 -4.69 -10.84
CA PRO A 108 16.80 -5.61 -11.77
C PRO A 108 16.00 -6.92 -11.84
N SER A 109 15.84 -7.45 -13.06
CA SER A 109 14.98 -8.59 -13.41
C SER A 109 15.09 -9.83 -12.51
N ALA A 110 16.21 -10.01 -11.80
CA ALA A 110 16.42 -11.10 -10.85
C ALA A 110 15.59 -10.98 -9.55
N THR A 111 15.31 -9.77 -9.07
CA THR A 111 14.46 -9.54 -7.88
C THR A 111 12.97 -9.68 -8.22
N ARG A 112 12.60 -9.27 -9.45
CA ARG A 112 11.24 -9.40 -10.02
C ARG A 112 10.69 -10.82 -9.98
N VAL A 113 11.53 -11.83 -10.26
CA VAL A 113 11.12 -13.25 -10.34
C VAL A 113 10.86 -13.88 -8.97
N ARG A 114 11.41 -13.34 -7.87
CA ARG A 114 11.26 -13.92 -6.52
C ARG A 114 10.15 -13.31 -5.66
N ILE A 115 9.70 -12.09 -5.95
CA ILE A 115 8.60 -11.44 -5.20
C ILE A 115 7.22 -11.89 -5.71
N LEU A 116 7.08 -12.18 -7.01
CA LEU A 116 5.82 -12.60 -7.63
C LEU A 116 5.26 -14.00 -7.28
N PRO A 117 6.04 -15.05 -6.90
CA PRO A 117 5.47 -16.36 -6.62
C PRO A 117 4.82 -16.53 -5.23
N ASN A 118 4.86 -15.51 -4.36
CA ASN A 118 4.36 -15.61 -2.98
C ASN A 118 3.15 -14.71 -2.65
N LEU A 119 2.53 -14.08 -3.66
CA LEU A 119 1.23 -13.44 -3.47
C LEU A 119 0.14 -14.53 -3.45
N PRO A 120 -0.73 -14.58 -2.42
CA PRO A 120 -1.82 -15.54 -2.40
C PRO A 120 -2.73 -15.31 -3.62
N ALA A 121 -3.00 -16.39 -4.36
CA ALA A 121 -3.86 -16.42 -5.53
C ALA A 121 -5.35 -16.26 -5.15
N THR A 122 -5.71 -15.18 -4.47
CA THR A 122 -7.10 -14.83 -4.16
C THR A 122 -7.45 -13.47 -4.76
N ALA A 123 -7.48 -13.45 -6.09
CA ALA A 123 -8.21 -12.45 -6.88
C ALA A 123 -8.42 -13.03 -8.29
N ALA A 124 -9.35 -13.99 -8.39
CA ALA A 124 -9.98 -14.41 -9.63
C ALA A 124 -11.48 -14.61 -9.35
#